data_AF-A0A1W2FNZ8-F1
#
_entry.id   AF-A0A1W2FNZ8-F1
#
_cell.length_a   1.000
_cell.length_b   1.000
_cell.length_c   1.000
_cell.angle_alpha   90.00
_cell.angle_beta   90.00
_cell.angle_gamma   90.00
#
_symmetry.space_group_name_H-M   'P 1'
#
loop_
_entity.id
_entity.type
_entity.pdbx_description
1 polymer ?
#
loop_
_entity_poly.entity_id
_entity_poly.type
_entity_poly.pdbx_seq_one_letter_code
_entity_poly.pdbx_strand_id
1 'polypeptide(L)' 'MLWVFDENPRARRFYERLGFRADGLVKTEAIGGAELTEIRYRFTG' A
#
# COMPACT_ATOMS: atom_id res chain seq x y z
N MET A 1 5.13 6.05 7.34
CA MET A 1 3.90 5.94 6.52
C MET A 1 4.32 5.53 5.13
N LEU A 2 3.69 4.51 4.55
CA LEU A 2 4.05 3.94 3.25
C LEU A 2 2.80 3.81 2.38
N TRP A 3 2.95 4.00 1.08
CA TRP A 3 1.94 3.65 0.08
C TRP A 3 2.41 2.42 -0.69
N VAL A 4 1.52 1.47 -0.89
CA VAL A 4 1.81 0.19 -1.56
C VAL A 4 0.71 -0.06 -2.57
N PHE A 5 1.06 -0.40 -3.80
CA PHE A 5 0.07 -0.78 -4.81
C PHE A 5 -0.84 -1.90 -4.30
N ASP A 6 -2.14 -1.72 -4.48
CA ASP A 6 -3.16 -2.70 -4.09
C ASP A 6 -2.89 -4.06 -4.77
N GLU A 7 -2.49 -4.02 -6.04
CA GLU A 7 -2.15 -5.17 -6.89
C GLU A 7 -0.76 -5.77 -6.59
N ASN A 8 -0.07 -5.34 -5.54
CA ASN A 8 1.21 -5.94 -5.13
C ASN A 8 1.06 -6.77 -3.82
N PRO A 9 0.45 -7.97 -3.89
CA PRO A 9 0.20 -8.80 -2.71
C PRO A 9 1.50 -9.24 -2.01
N ARG A 10 2.62 -9.31 -2.76
CA ARG A 10 3.94 -9.66 -2.20
C ARG A 10 4.45 -8.55 -1.28
N ALA A 11 4.42 -7.29 -1.73
CA ALA A 11 4.83 -6.15 -0.92
C ALA A 11 3.92 -5.98 0.30
N ARG A 12 2.60 -6.10 0.13
CA ARG A 12 1.62 -6.01 1.23
C ARG A 12 1.93 -7.02 2.35
N ARG A 13 2.11 -8.30 2.00
CA ARG A 13 2.48 -9.35 2.96
C ARG A 13 3.85 -9.14 3.61
N PHE A 14 4.79 -8.49 2.92
CA PHE A 14 6.09 -8.16 3.49
C PHE A 14 5.96 -7.12 4.59
N TYR A 15 5.27 -6.01 4.32
CA TYR A 15 5.10 -4.93 5.30
C TYR A 15 4.18 -5.32 6.47
N GLU A 16 3.16 -6.13 6.23
CA GLU A 16 2.31 -6.68 7.29
C GLU A 16 3.11 -7.51 8.30
N ARG A 17 4.05 -8.35 7.81
CA ARG A 17 4.97 -9.10 8.67
C ARG A 17 5.93 -8.22 9.46
N LEU A 18 6.24 -7.03 8.94
CA LEU A 18 7.06 -6.03 9.61
C LEU A 18 6.28 -5.16 10.60
N GLY A 19 5.01 -5.47 10.89
CA GLY A 19 4.20 -4.72 11.88
C GLY A 19 3.48 -3.50 11.31
N PHE A 20 3.45 -3.34 9.99
CA PHE A 20 2.61 -2.34 9.35
C PHE A 20 1.16 -2.86 9.20
N ARG A 21 0.21 -1.94 9.25
CA ARG A 21 -1.20 -2.20 8.93
C ARG A 21 -1.74 -1.18 7.95
N ALA A 22 -2.59 -1.65 7.05
CA ALA A 22 -3.41 -0.77 6.22
C ALA A 22 -4.34 0.04 7.14
N ASP A 23 -4.42 1.34 6.92
CA ASP A 23 -5.21 2.23 7.78
C ASP A 23 -6.53 2.69 7.16
N GLY A 24 -6.91 2.05 6.04
CA GLY A 24 -8.14 2.32 5.29
C GLY A 24 -8.01 3.45 4.26
N LEU A 25 -6.91 4.21 4.23
CA LEU A 25 -6.72 5.18 3.15
C LEU A 25 -6.22 4.52 1.88
N VAL A 26 -6.82 4.96 0.79
CA VAL A 26 -6.54 4.54 -0.57
C VAL A 26 -6.41 5.79 -1.43
N LYS A 27 -5.54 5.77 -2.42
CA LYS A 27 -5.49 6.80 -3.47
C LYS A 27 -5.29 6.12 -4.82
N THR A 28 -5.78 6.79 -5.86
CA THR A 28 -5.57 6.37 -7.25
C THR A 28 -4.73 7.43 -7.93
N GLU A 29 -3.66 7.01 -8.62
CA GLU A 29 -2.75 7.89 -9.33
C GLU A 29 -2.50 7.38 -10.75
N ALA A 30 -2.45 8.30 -11.71
CA ALA A 30 -2.08 7.99 -13.08
C ALA A 30 -0.55 7.93 -13.21
N ILE A 31 0.02 6.75 -13.42
CA ILE A 31 1.46 6.52 -13.56
C ILE A 31 1.70 5.81 -14.88
N GLY A 32 2.51 6.42 -15.77
CA GLY A 32 2.80 5.84 -17.08
C GLY A 32 1.56 5.65 -17.98
N GLY A 33 0.50 6.43 -17.75
CA GLY A 33 -0.77 6.32 -18.47
C GLY A 33 -1.73 5.24 -17.93
N ALA A 34 -1.38 4.54 -16.85
CA ALA A 34 -2.25 3.60 -16.16
C ALA A 34 -2.73 4.19 -14.83
N GLU A 35 -4.00 3.95 -14.47
CA GLU A 35 -4.53 4.26 -13.14
C GLU A 35 -4.13 3.16 -12.16
N LEU A 36 -3.30 3.52 -11.18
CA LEU A 36 -2.82 2.61 -10.15
C LEU A 36 -3.41 2.98 -8.80
N THR A 37 -3.89 1.97 -8.08
CA THR A 37 -4.43 2.14 -6.73
C THR A 37 -3.36 1.81 -5.71
N GLU A 38 -3.13 2.71 -4.76
CA GLU A 38 -2.22 2.52 -3.64
C GLU A 38 -2.98 2.52 -2.30
N ILE A 39 -2.62 1.59 -1.42
CA ILE A 39 -3.11 1.48 -0.05
C ILE A 39 -2.07 2.05 0.89
N ARG A 40 -2.52 2.85 1.86
CA ARG A 40 -1.64 3.38 2.89
C ARG A 40 -1.46 2.41 4.03
N TYR A 41 -0.19 2.16 4.35
CA TYR A 41 0.25 1.41 5.51
C TYR A 41 0.90 2.33 6.56
N ARG A 42 0.57 2.08 7.83
CA ARG A 42 1.19 2.69 9.01
C ARG A 42 1.84 1.62 9.86
N PHE A 43 3.02 1.92 10.40
CA PHE A 43 3.65 1.07 11.40
C PHE A 43 2.83 1.14 12.69
N THR A 44 2.55 -0.02 13.29
CA THR A 44 1.74 -0.13 14.51
C THR A 44 2.50 -0.73 15.69
N GLY A 45 3.82 -0.90 15.55
CA GLY A 45 4.71 -1.29 16.64
C GLY A 45 5.28 -0.10 17.39
#